data_AF-A0A7X8LWY4-F1
#
_entry.id   AF-A0A7X8LWY4-F1
#
_cell.length_a   1.000
_cell.length_b   1.000
_cell.length_c   1.000
_cell.angle_alpha   90.00
_cell.angle_beta   90.00
_cell.angle_gamma   90.00
#
_symmetry.space_group_name_H-M   'P 1'
#
loop_
_entity.id
_entity.type
_entity.pdbx_description
1 polymer ?
#
loop_
_entity_poly.entity_id
_entity_poly.type
_entity_poly.pdbx_seq_one_letter_code
_entity_poly.pdbx_strand_id
1 'polypeptide(L)'
;EEKILMISGENHKVGHKDGNHYQRLMDYAKKVFNAEEVKYQWSAQDYIPHDYVPYAGYINSDYKNIYIATGFKKWGLTNGISAAMLIKDLILTGDSEYKDLFAQLRVMDILSVNFIKQNADMAVQWIAGKLTLGETELPEEKGTGVIVNINGKRCGYYRDEEDNIFLVDTTCPHMSCELKWNSQEKSWDCPCHGSRFDYRGNVLEGPAEYRLNSYHEPKNKINPQIK
;
A
#
# COMPACT_ATOMS: atom_id res chain seq x y z
N GLU A 1 25.77 -9.72 23.42
CA GLU A 1 24.57 -9.64 22.56
C GLU A 1 23.65 -8.55 23.08
N GLU A 2 23.18 -7.69 22.18
CA GLU A 2 22.20 -6.65 22.51
C GLU A 2 20.79 -7.25 22.44
N LYS A 3 19.96 -7.00 23.46
CA LYS A 3 18.56 -7.46 23.48
C LYS A 3 17.67 -6.32 22.97
N ILE A 4 16.90 -6.59 21.92
CA ILE A 4 15.98 -5.62 21.31
C ILE A 4 14.54 -6.10 21.51
N LEU A 5 13.65 -5.18 21.90
CA LEU A 5 12.22 -5.41 21.94
C LEU A 5 11.59 -4.96 20.61
N MET A 6 10.90 -5.86 19.91
CA MET A 6 10.15 -5.52 18.71
C MET A 6 8.65 -5.40 19.05
N ILE A 7 8.06 -4.27 18.71
CA ILE A 7 6.62 -4.01 18.88
C ILE A 7 6.02 -3.76 17.50
N SER A 8 4.92 -4.44 17.21
CA SER A 8 4.18 -4.30 15.95
C SER A 8 2.70 -4.11 16.25
N GLY A 9 2.03 -3.27 15.47
CA GLY A 9 0.61 -2.97 15.65
C GLY A 9 0.14 -1.91 14.66
N GLU A 10 -0.87 -1.13 15.05
CA GLU A 10 -1.31 0.07 14.33
C GLU A 10 -1.67 -0.17 12.85
N ASN A 11 -2.43 -1.24 12.59
CA ASN A 11 -2.95 -1.54 11.26
C ASN A 11 -3.81 -0.38 10.73
N HIS A 12 -3.54 0.05 9.51
CA HIS A 12 -4.28 1.11 8.84
C HIS A 12 -4.30 0.88 7.34
N LYS A 13 -5.27 1.50 6.66
CA LYS A 13 -5.42 1.42 5.21
C LYS A 13 -4.56 2.51 4.55
N VAL A 14 -3.74 2.12 3.58
CA VAL A 14 -2.88 3.02 2.80
C VAL A 14 -3.69 4.20 2.26
N GLY A 15 -3.18 5.43 2.41
CA GLY A 15 -3.79 6.65 1.89
C GLY A 15 -5.11 7.12 2.53
N HIS A 16 -5.59 6.53 3.64
CA HIS A 16 -6.90 6.92 4.21
C HIS A 16 -6.85 8.00 5.29
N LYS A 17 -5.92 7.88 6.24
CA LYS A 17 -5.68 8.88 7.27
C LYS A 17 -4.19 8.90 7.59
N ASP A 18 -3.59 10.09 7.55
CA ASP A 18 -2.32 10.30 8.20
C ASP A 18 -2.57 10.34 9.71
N GLY A 19 -1.68 9.74 10.49
CA GLY A 19 -1.89 9.59 11.93
C GLY A 19 -0.63 9.18 12.64
N ASN A 20 -0.61 9.41 13.96
CA ASN A 20 0.58 9.18 14.79
C ASN A 20 0.75 7.69 15.16
N HIS A 21 0.82 6.81 14.16
CA HIS A 21 0.91 5.37 14.33
C HIS A 21 2.17 4.97 15.11
N TYR A 22 3.33 5.51 14.74
CA TYR A 22 4.57 5.24 15.49
C TYR A 22 4.47 5.74 16.94
N GLN A 23 3.91 6.93 17.17
CA GLN A 23 3.75 7.45 18.53
C GLN A 23 2.89 6.54 19.41
N ARG A 24 1.78 6.00 18.88
CA ARG A 24 0.95 5.07 19.65
C ARG A 24 1.68 3.77 20.02
N LEU A 25 2.54 3.27 19.15
CA LEU A 25 3.41 2.11 19.46
C LEU A 25 4.48 2.47 20.50
N MET A 26 5.08 3.66 20.42
CA MET A 26 6.05 4.15 21.40
C MET A 26 5.40 4.35 22.78
N ASP A 27 4.21 4.94 22.83
CA ASP A 27 3.45 5.14 24.07
C ASP A 27 3.09 3.80 24.71
N TYR A 28 2.71 2.81 23.90
CA TYR A 28 2.49 1.44 24.35
C TYR A 28 3.78 0.79 24.89
N ALA A 29 4.90 0.95 24.18
CA ALA A 29 6.21 0.45 24.59
C ALA A 29 6.62 0.99 25.96
N LYS A 30 6.49 2.30 26.14
CA LYS A 30 6.77 3.00 27.39
C LYS A 30 5.86 2.53 28.52
N LYS A 31 4.54 2.49 28.26
CA LYS A 31 3.54 2.13 29.28
C LYS A 31 3.67 0.68 29.77
N VAL A 32 3.94 -0.26 28.88
CA VAL A 32 3.89 -1.70 29.19
C VAL A 32 5.27 -2.25 29.56
N PHE A 33 6.32 -1.77 28.88
CA PHE A 33 7.66 -2.35 29.00
C PHE A 33 8.70 -1.38 29.56
N ASN A 34 8.32 -0.14 29.90
CA ASN A 34 9.23 0.92 30.31
C ASN A 34 10.37 1.12 29.29
N ALA A 35 10.08 0.90 28.00
CA ALA A 35 11.01 1.04 26.90
C ALA A 35 10.83 2.42 26.25
N GLU A 36 11.88 3.26 26.31
CA GLU A 36 11.84 4.64 25.80
C GLU A 36 12.76 4.88 24.59
N GLU A 37 13.81 4.07 24.43
CA GLU A 37 14.74 4.20 23.31
C GLU A 37 14.18 3.50 22.06
N VAL A 38 14.01 4.27 20.98
CA VAL A 38 13.64 3.74 19.66
C VAL A 38 14.88 3.72 18.78
N LYS A 39 15.34 2.51 18.46
CA LYS A 39 16.47 2.31 17.54
C LYS A 39 16.04 2.32 16.07
N TYR A 40 14.87 1.74 15.80
CA TYR A 40 14.34 1.55 14.45
C TYR A 40 12.81 1.67 14.44
N GLN A 41 12.27 2.21 13.35
CA GLN A 41 10.84 2.26 13.08
C GLN A 41 10.62 2.13 11.57
N TRP A 42 9.60 1.38 11.17
CA TRP A 42 9.22 1.21 9.77
C TRP A 42 7.79 0.68 9.69
N SER A 43 7.15 0.88 8.54
CA SER A 43 5.88 0.23 8.20
C SER A 43 6.10 -0.83 7.13
N ALA A 44 5.20 -1.81 7.12
CA ALA A 44 5.13 -2.81 6.08
C ALA A 44 3.73 -2.79 5.47
N GLN A 45 3.66 -3.02 4.16
CA GLN A 45 2.41 -3.17 3.44
C GLN A 45 2.11 -4.65 3.24
N ASP A 46 0.83 -5.00 3.31
CA ASP A 46 0.40 -6.38 3.36
C ASP A 46 -0.91 -6.54 2.58
N TYR A 47 -0.96 -7.57 1.74
CA TYR A 47 -2.15 -7.89 0.96
C TYR A 47 -3.06 -8.78 1.80
N ILE A 48 -4.31 -8.36 1.95
CA ILE A 48 -5.30 -9.03 2.79
C ILE A 48 -6.47 -9.49 1.90
N PRO A 49 -6.65 -10.81 1.70
CA PRO A 49 -7.81 -11.38 1.03
C PRO A 49 -9.11 -11.01 1.73
N HIS A 50 -10.21 -10.93 0.97
CA HIS A 50 -11.51 -10.47 1.48
C HIS A 50 -12.12 -11.42 2.54
N ASP A 51 -11.81 -12.70 2.44
CA ASP A 51 -12.20 -13.77 3.36
C ASP A 51 -11.11 -14.13 4.38
N TYR A 52 -9.97 -13.42 4.35
CA TYR A 52 -8.79 -13.64 5.18
C TYR A 52 -8.04 -14.96 4.99
N VAL A 53 -8.37 -15.75 3.97
CA VAL A 53 -7.66 -16.97 3.60
C VAL A 53 -6.69 -16.65 2.46
N PRO A 54 -5.38 -16.96 2.57
CA PRO A 54 -4.40 -16.69 1.53
C PRO A 54 -4.76 -17.30 0.17
N TYR A 55 -4.18 -16.75 -0.89
CA TYR A 55 -4.27 -17.30 -2.23
C TYR A 55 -3.02 -18.12 -2.53
N ALA A 56 -3.18 -19.40 -2.82
CA ALA A 56 -2.09 -20.28 -3.21
C ALA A 56 -2.55 -21.38 -4.17
N GLY A 57 -1.74 -21.69 -5.19
CA GLY A 57 -2.05 -22.69 -6.20
C GLY A 57 -1.91 -22.14 -7.62
N TYR A 58 -2.65 -22.65 -8.58
CA TYR A 58 -2.59 -22.19 -9.97
C TYR A 58 -3.05 -20.73 -10.13
N ILE A 59 -2.39 -19.98 -11.01
CA ILE A 59 -2.79 -18.61 -11.38
C ILE A 59 -4.11 -18.56 -12.16
N ASN A 60 -4.55 -19.66 -12.77
CA ASN A 60 -5.88 -19.85 -13.37
C ASN A 60 -5.97 -21.28 -13.93
N SER A 61 -7.11 -21.61 -14.55
CA SER A 61 -7.35 -22.89 -15.21
C SER A 61 -6.49 -23.13 -16.45
N ASP A 62 -6.01 -22.06 -17.09
CA ASP A 62 -5.41 -22.10 -18.42
C ASP A 62 -3.89 -22.32 -18.35
N TYR A 63 -3.22 -21.76 -17.34
CA TYR A 63 -1.77 -21.87 -17.12
C TYR A 63 -1.45 -22.76 -15.91
N LYS A 64 -1.41 -24.07 -16.14
CA LYS A 64 -1.09 -25.08 -15.09
C LYS A 64 0.39 -25.14 -14.69
N ASN A 65 1.23 -24.30 -15.25
CA ASN A 65 2.66 -24.19 -14.95
C ASN A 65 3.03 -22.88 -14.24
N ILE A 66 2.04 -22.04 -13.90
CA ILE A 66 2.23 -20.79 -13.17
C ILE A 66 1.46 -20.90 -11.86
N TYR A 67 2.17 -20.69 -10.76
CA TYR A 67 1.63 -20.78 -9.40
C TYR A 67 1.73 -19.42 -8.71
N ILE A 68 0.75 -19.11 -7.88
CA ILE A 68 0.74 -17.93 -7.01
C ILE A 68 0.80 -18.35 -5.55
N ALA A 69 1.31 -17.46 -4.71
CA ALA A 69 1.31 -17.59 -3.26
C ALA A 69 1.34 -16.18 -2.66
N THR A 70 0.18 -15.64 -2.29
CA THR A 70 0.01 -14.25 -1.89
C THR A 70 -1.14 -14.08 -0.89
N GLY A 71 -1.36 -12.85 -0.41
CA GLY A 71 -2.43 -12.56 0.53
C GLY A 71 -2.19 -13.18 1.91
N PHE A 72 -0.93 -13.39 2.29
CA PHE A 72 -0.57 -14.09 3.52
C PHE A 72 -0.94 -13.36 4.79
N LYS A 73 -1.31 -12.08 4.67
CA LYS A 73 -1.44 -11.17 5.79
C LYS A 73 -0.11 -11.11 6.57
N LYS A 74 -0.18 -10.69 7.82
CA LYS A 74 0.96 -10.65 8.76
C LYS A 74 1.48 -12.03 9.19
N TRP A 75 1.04 -13.10 8.51
CA TRP A 75 1.30 -14.50 8.85
C TRP A 75 2.09 -15.23 7.75
N GLY A 76 2.92 -14.51 6.99
CA GLY A 76 3.73 -15.08 5.91
C GLY A 76 4.63 -16.24 6.34
N LEU A 77 5.17 -16.22 7.56
CA LEU A 77 6.03 -17.31 8.06
C LEU A 77 5.29 -18.64 8.21
N THR A 78 4.01 -18.61 8.57
CA THR A 78 3.19 -19.83 8.71
C THR A 78 2.49 -20.16 7.39
N ASN A 79 1.82 -19.18 6.80
CA ASN A 79 1.01 -19.38 5.60
C ASN A 79 1.87 -19.63 4.36
N GLY A 80 3.10 -19.13 4.33
CA GLY A 80 4.06 -19.43 3.26
C GLY A 80 4.46 -20.90 3.25
N ILE A 81 4.58 -21.55 4.42
CA ILE A 81 4.84 -22.99 4.52
C ILE A 81 3.63 -23.77 3.99
N SER A 82 2.42 -23.42 4.41
CA SER A 82 1.19 -24.05 3.92
C SER A 82 1.05 -23.94 2.40
N ALA A 83 1.31 -22.75 1.84
CA ALA A 83 1.29 -22.53 0.40
C ALA A 83 2.37 -23.35 -0.32
N ALA A 84 3.58 -23.45 0.23
CA ALA A 84 4.65 -24.27 -0.33
C ALA A 84 4.30 -25.76 -0.35
N MET A 85 3.67 -26.27 0.73
CA MET A 85 3.21 -27.66 0.79
C MET A 85 2.16 -27.95 -0.29
N LEU A 86 1.16 -27.08 -0.43
CA LEU A 86 0.13 -27.17 -1.46
C LEU A 86 0.73 -27.13 -2.87
N ILE A 87 1.59 -26.16 -3.16
CA ILE A 87 2.22 -26.01 -4.49
C ILE A 87 3.09 -27.24 -4.81
N LYS A 88 3.83 -27.77 -3.83
CA LYS A 88 4.62 -29.00 -3.99
C LYS A 88 3.73 -30.18 -4.38
N ASP A 89 2.56 -30.37 -3.75
CA ASP A 89 1.62 -31.44 -4.12
C ASP A 89 1.06 -31.25 -5.53
N LEU A 90 0.69 -30.02 -5.91
CA LEU A 90 0.22 -29.70 -7.26
C LEU A 90 1.28 -29.97 -8.33
N ILE A 91 2.55 -29.70 -8.04
CA ILE A 91 3.66 -29.98 -8.96
C ILE A 91 3.88 -31.49 -9.12
N LEU A 92 3.86 -32.25 -8.02
CA LEU A 92 4.20 -33.68 -8.04
C LEU A 92 3.05 -34.57 -8.51
N THR A 93 1.81 -34.19 -8.19
CA THR A 93 0.64 -35.06 -8.36
C THR A 93 -0.46 -34.45 -9.21
N GLY A 94 -0.44 -33.13 -9.43
CA GLY A 94 -1.52 -32.40 -10.09
C GLY A 94 -2.74 -32.12 -9.20
N ASP A 95 -2.70 -32.48 -7.92
CA ASP A 95 -3.81 -32.26 -6.98
C ASP A 95 -3.34 -32.00 -5.53
N SER A 96 -4.24 -31.52 -4.68
CA SER A 96 -4.00 -31.33 -3.24
C SER A 96 -5.32 -31.25 -2.49
N GLU A 97 -5.38 -31.79 -1.27
CA GLU A 97 -6.56 -31.69 -0.40
C GLU A 97 -6.94 -30.23 -0.07
N TYR A 98 -5.98 -29.30 -0.14
CA TYR A 98 -6.18 -27.89 0.18
C TYR A 98 -6.40 -27.00 -1.07
N LYS A 99 -6.41 -27.58 -2.29
CA LYS A 99 -6.44 -26.84 -3.56
C LYS A 99 -7.58 -25.82 -3.62
N ASP A 100 -8.79 -26.24 -3.25
CA ASP A 100 -9.99 -25.40 -3.38
C ASP A 100 -10.06 -24.32 -2.27
N LEU A 101 -9.49 -24.59 -1.10
CA LEU A 101 -9.45 -23.64 0.02
C LEU A 101 -8.59 -22.41 -0.30
N PHE A 102 -7.46 -22.62 -0.96
CA PHE A 102 -6.50 -21.57 -1.30
C PHE A 102 -6.66 -21.03 -2.73
N ALA A 103 -7.61 -21.56 -3.51
CA ALA A 103 -7.85 -21.12 -4.87
C ALA A 103 -8.16 -19.62 -4.95
N GLN A 104 -7.68 -18.96 -6.01
CA GLN A 104 -7.93 -17.53 -6.25
C GLN A 104 -9.37 -17.16 -6.60
N LEU A 105 -10.13 -18.06 -7.21
CA LEU A 105 -11.51 -17.83 -7.64
C LEU A 105 -12.45 -18.63 -6.73
N ARG A 106 -12.59 -18.15 -5.49
CA ARG A 106 -13.59 -18.68 -4.55
C ARG A 106 -14.88 -17.91 -4.76
N VAL A 107 -15.99 -18.62 -5.00
CA VAL A 107 -17.32 -18.01 -5.25
C VAL A 107 -17.71 -17.02 -4.13
N MET A 108 -17.24 -17.25 -2.91
CA MET A 108 -17.49 -16.40 -1.76
C MET A 108 -16.72 -15.07 -1.76
N ASP A 109 -15.61 -14.95 -2.50
CA ASP A 109 -14.75 -13.75 -2.48
C ASP A 109 -15.39 -12.55 -3.18
N ILE A 110 -15.95 -12.76 -4.37
CA ILE A 110 -16.52 -11.69 -5.22
C ILE A 110 -17.86 -11.17 -4.66
N LEU A 111 -18.59 -12.01 -3.91
CA LEU A 111 -19.90 -11.67 -3.34
C LEU A 111 -19.83 -11.21 -1.88
N SER A 112 -18.63 -11.12 -1.30
CA SER A 112 -18.49 -10.74 0.10
C SER A 112 -18.88 -9.27 0.33
N VAL A 113 -19.52 -8.99 1.47
CA VAL A 113 -19.81 -7.61 1.91
C VAL A 113 -18.52 -6.77 1.97
N ASN A 114 -17.40 -7.40 2.34
CA ASN A 114 -16.09 -6.76 2.35
C ASN A 114 -15.67 -6.31 0.95
N PHE A 115 -15.80 -7.15 -0.07
CA PHE A 115 -15.48 -6.80 -1.46
C PHE A 115 -16.29 -5.60 -1.95
N ILE A 116 -17.61 -5.60 -1.73
CA ILE A 116 -18.49 -4.47 -2.10
C ILE A 116 -18.07 -3.19 -1.37
N LYS A 117 -17.81 -3.29 -0.06
CA LYS A 117 -17.39 -2.15 0.76
C LYS A 117 -16.06 -1.56 0.30
N GLN A 118 -15.09 -2.39 -0.06
CA GLN A 118 -13.79 -1.89 -0.57
C GLN A 118 -13.96 -1.17 -1.91
N ASN A 119 -14.71 -1.75 -2.85
CA ASN A 119 -14.96 -1.09 -4.15
C ASN A 119 -15.74 0.22 -4.01
N ALA A 120 -16.73 0.27 -3.12
CA ALA A 120 -17.48 1.50 -2.84
C ALA A 120 -16.56 2.58 -2.24
N ASP A 121 -15.72 2.22 -1.28
CA ASP A 121 -14.75 3.15 -0.69
C ASP A 121 -13.75 3.66 -1.74
N MET A 122 -13.26 2.81 -2.64
CA MET A 122 -12.40 3.23 -3.76
C MET A 122 -13.07 4.27 -4.67
N ALA A 123 -14.34 4.07 -5.01
CA ALA A 123 -15.10 5.04 -5.80
C ALA A 123 -15.27 6.37 -5.07
N VAL A 124 -15.56 6.33 -3.76
CA VAL A 124 -15.63 7.52 -2.91
C VAL A 124 -14.29 8.25 -2.88
N GLN A 125 -13.17 7.55 -2.66
CA GLN A 125 -11.84 8.16 -2.62
C GLN A 125 -11.45 8.77 -3.97
N TRP A 126 -11.79 8.11 -5.08
CA TRP A 126 -11.56 8.65 -6.42
C TRP A 126 -12.31 9.97 -6.63
N ILE A 127 -13.61 10.03 -6.33
CA ILE A 127 -14.42 11.25 -6.49
C ILE A 127 -13.95 12.35 -5.53
N ALA A 128 -13.83 12.04 -4.25
CA ALA A 128 -13.44 13.01 -3.22
C ALA A 128 -12.06 13.61 -3.49
N GLY A 129 -11.11 12.79 -3.93
CA GLY A 129 -9.78 13.25 -4.32
C GLY A 129 -9.81 14.28 -5.44
N LYS A 130 -10.66 14.09 -6.46
CA LYS A 130 -10.81 15.03 -7.59
C LYS A 130 -11.43 16.36 -7.19
N LEU A 131 -12.19 16.39 -6.10
CA LEU A 131 -12.80 17.61 -5.54
C LEU A 131 -11.88 18.33 -4.54
N THR A 132 -10.79 17.67 -4.10
CA THR A 132 -9.88 18.21 -3.08
C THR A 132 -8.98 19.28 -3.71
N LEU A 133 -9.14 20.52 -3.25
CA LEU A 133 -8.29 21.64 -3.63
C LEU A 133 -6.95 21.54 -2.90
N GLY A 134 -5.85 21.79 -3.63
CA GLY A 134 -4.54 22.01 -3.03
C GLY A 134 -4.45 23.37 -2.35
N GLU A 135 -3.56 23.46 -1.38
CA GLU A 135 -3.21 24.71 -0.69
C GLU A 135 -2.64 25.73 -1.69
N THR A 136 -2.84 27.01 -1.39
CA THR A 136 -2.33 28.12 -2.19
C THR A 136 -0.97 28.61 -1.71
N GLU A 137 -0.64 28.34 -0.45
CA GLU A 137 0.62 28.72 0.18
C GLU A 137 1.52 27.50 0.29
N LEU A 138 2.83 27.72 0.12
CA LEU A 138 3.82 26.65 0.28
C LEU A 138 4.27 26.64 1.75
N PRO A 139 4.33 25.48 2.41
CA PRO A 139 4.81 25.41 3.80
C PRO A 139 6.30 25.77 3.86
N GLU A 140 6.68 26.52 4.89
CA GLU A 140 8.08 26.85 5.14
C GLU A 140 8.85 25.69 5.77
N GLU A 141 8.14 24.80 6.49
CA GLU A 141 8.73 23.70 7.24
C GLU A 141 9.36 22.64 6.33
N LYS A 142 10.61 22.26 6.64
CA LYS A 142 11.32 21.15 5.99
C LYS A 142 10.74 19.81 6.40
N GLY A 143 10.87 18.80 5.55
CA GLY A 143 10.31 17.48 5.79
C GLY A 143 8.78 17.41 5.66
N THR A 144 8.13 18.51 5.24
CA THR A 144 6.70 18.60 5.07
C THR A 144 6.30 18.39 3.62
N GLY A 145 5.27 17.57 3.40
CA GLY A 145 4.65 17.39 2.10
C GLY A 145 3.18 17.76 2.14
N VAL A 146 2.72 18.47 1.11
CA VAL A 146 1.33 18.95 0.99
C VAL A 146 0.89 18.97 -0.46
N ILE A 147 -0.41 18.92 -0.69
CA ILE A 147 -0.96 19.14 -2.03
C ILE A 147 -1.11 20.65 -2.23
N VAL A 148 -0.57 21.18 -3.32
CA VAL A 148 -0.61 22.60 -3.66
C VAL A 148 -1.16 22.81 -5.07
N ASN A 149 -1.64 24.03 -5.32
CA ASN A 149 -2.07 24.48 -6.65
C ASN A 149 -1.10 25.54 -7.18
N ILE A 150 -0.26 25.18 -8.14
CA ILE A 150 0.69 26.11 -8.79
C ILE A 150 0.21 26.36 -10.21
N ASN A 151 -0.04 27.63 -10.57
CA ASN A 151 -0.53 28.03 -11.90
C ASN A 151 -1.75 27.23 -12.39
N GLY A 152 -2.68 26.89 -11.49
CA GLY A 152 -3.86 26.08 -11.79
C GLY A 152 -3.61 24.58 -11.97
N LYS A 153 -2.38 24.11 -11.75
CA LYS A 153 -2.00 22.69 -11.74
C LYS A 153 -1.84 22.20 -10.29
N ARG A 154 -2.66 21.22 -9.91
CA ARG A 154 -2.54 20.47 -8.65
C ARG A 154 -1.25 19.63 -8.69
N CYS A 155 -0.45 19.71 -7.64
CA CYS A 155 0.77 18.92 -7.50
C CYS A 155 1.07 18.62 -6.03
N GLY A 156 1.81 17.55 -5.79
CA GLY A 156 2.39 17.26 -4.50
C GLY A 156 3.69 18.03 -4.35
N TYR A 157 3.77 18.83 -3.29
CA TYR A 157 4.96 19.55 -2.85
C TYR A 157 5.64 18.78 -1.73
N TYR A 158 6.96 18.74 -1.74
CA TYR A 158 7.77 18.32 -0.60
C TYR A 158 9.07 19.13 -0.56
N ARG A 159 9.48 19.57 0.64
CA ARG A 159 10.77 20.22 0.90
C ARG A 159 11.63 19.31 1.75
N ASP A 160 12.84 18.97 1.31
CA ASP A 160 13.74 18.15 2.11
C ASP A 160 14.58 18.97 3.12
N GLU A 161 15.41 18.27 3.90
CA GLU A 161 16.25 18.90 4.93
C GLU A 161 17.34 19.81 4.34
N GLU A 162 17.73 19.56 3.10
CA GLU A 162 18.74 20.29 2.33
C GLU A 162 18.17 21.49 1.56
N ASP A 163 16.88 21.78 1.75
CA ASP A 163 16.15 22.84 1.05
C ASP A 163 15.77 22.55 -0.40
N ASN A 164 15.95 21.32 -0.87
CA ASN A 164 15.50 20.93 -2.20
C ASN A 164 13.97 20.81 -2.23
N ILE A 165 13.38 21.33 -3.30
CA ILE A 165 11.93 21.28 -3.53
C ILE A 165 11.62 20.21 -4.57
N PHE A 166 10.65 19.35 -4.26
CA PHE A 166 10.13 18.31 -5.13
C PHE A 166 8.67 18.61 -5.43
N LEU A 167 8.34 18.63 -6.72
CA LEU A 167 6.99 18.82 -7.22
C LEU A 167 6.62 17.67 -8.14
N VAL A 168 5.57 16.92 -7.80
CA VAL A 168 5.12 15.75 -8.57
C VAL A 168 3.64 15.82 -8.91
N ASP A 169 3.24 15.23 -10.04
CA ASP A 169 1.84 14.98 -10.35
C ASP A 169 1.31 13.86 -9.43
N THR A 170 0.39 14.21 -8.54
CA THR A 170 -0.21 13.29 -7.55
C THR A 170 -1.38 12.49 -8.13
N THR A 171 -1.58 12.47 -9.43
CA THR A 171 -2.52 11.57 -10.09
C THR A 171 -1.93 10.17 -10.18
N CYS A 172 -2.44 9.20 -9.44
CA CYS A 172 -1.93 7.84 -9.47
C CYS A 172 -1.91 7.27 -10.91
N PRO A 173 -0.76 6.82 -11.43
CA PRO A 173 -0.65 6.29 -12.79
C PRO A 173 -1.33 4.93 -12.97
N HIS A 174 -1.85 4.30 -11.93
CA HIS A 174 -2.66 3.09 -12.06
C HIS A 174 -4.05 3.41 -12.65
N MET A 175 -4.90 4.07 -11.86
CA MET A 175 -6.31 4.35 -12.24
C MET A 175 -6.73 5.80 -11.92
N SER A 176 -5.78 6.73 -11.96
CA SER A 176 -6.03 8.18 -11.85
C SER A 176 -6.61 8.66 -10.52
N CYS A 177 -6.54 7.87 -9.44
CA CYS A 177 -6.89 8.34 -8.10
C CYS A 177 -5.90 9.41 -7.62
N GLU A 178 -6.37 10.39 -6.85
CA GLU A 178 -5.46 11.37 -6.26
C GLU A 178 -4.76 10.78 -5.02
N LEU A 179 -3.44 10.91 -5.00
CA LEU A 179 -2.60 10.47 -3.89
C LEU A 179 -2.74 11.40 -2.68
N LYS A 180 -2.46 10.87 -1.49
CA LYS A 180 -2.37 11.63 -0.24
C LYS A 180 -0.97 11.55 0.34
N TRP A 181 -0.55 12.60 1.06
CA TRP A 181 0.73 12.61 1.75
C TRP A 181 0.67 11.68 2.98
N ASN A 182 1.76 10.94 3.19
CA ASN A 182 2.04 10.17 4.40
C ASN A 182 3.30 10.74 5.04
N SER A 183 3.12 11.55 6.09
CA SER A 183 4.22 12.24 6.76
C SER A 183 5.20 11.28 7.46
N GLN A 184 4.72 10.14 7.94
CA GLN A 184 5.53 9.18 8.66
C GLN A 184 6.53 8.43 7.77
N GLU A 185 6.18 8.19 6.51
CA GLU A 185 7.04 7.48 5.55
C GLU A 185 7.56 8.38 4.42
N LYS A 186 7.22 9.67 4.44
CA LYS A 186 7.58 10.67 3.42
C LYS A 186 7.21 10.21 2.01
N SER A 187 5.98 9.69 1.87
CA SER A 187 5.49 9.05 0.65
C SER A 187 4.13 9.61 0.20
N TRP A 188 3.85 9.46 -1.09
CA TRP A 188 2.55 9.70 -1.71
C TRP A 188 1.80 8.37 -1.84
N ASP A 189 0.68 8.24 -1.14
CA ASP A 189 -0.04 6.99 -0.98
C ASP A 189 -1.40 7.06 -1.69
N CYS A 190 -1.70 6.05 -2.51
CA CYS A 190 -2.94 5.94 -3.25
C CYS A 190 -4.03 5.30 -2.38
N PRO A 191 -5.11 6.04 -2.02
CA PRO A 191 -6.19 5.48 -1.22
C PRO A 191 -7.02 4.41 -1.95
N CYS A 192 -6.93 4.32 -3.27
CA CYS A 192 -7.76 3.36 -4.00
C CYS A 192 -7.19 1.94 -3.89
N HIS A 193 -5.98 1.72 -4.42
CA HIS A 193 -5.41 0.37 -4.56
C HIS A 193 -4.09 0.19 -3.81
N GLY A 194 -3.65 1.21 -3.05
CA GLY A 194 -2.47 1.11 -2.22
C GLY A 194 -1.13 1.27 -2.93
N SER A 195 -1.09 1.80 -4.18
CA SER A 195 0.19 2.20 -4.78
C SER A 195 0.86 3.31 -3.98
N ARG A 196 2.17 3.21 -3.82
CA ARG A 196 2.97 4.17 -3.04
C ARG A 196 4.14 4.67 -3.85
N PHE A 197 4.48 5.93 -3.62
CA PHE A 197 5.58 6.61 -4.29
C PHE A 197 6.39 7.39 -3.28
N ASP A 198 7.70 7.48 -3.45
CA ASP A 198 8.50 8.39 -2.65
C ASP A 198 8.18 9.86 -3.01
N TYR A 199 8.66 10.80 -2.21
CA TYR A 199 8.47 12.23 -2.47
C TYR A 199 9.04 12.73 -3.80
N ARG A 200 9.92 11.95 -4.46
CA ARG A 200 10.49 12.23 -5.80
C ARG A 200 9.65 11.64 -6.93
N GLY A 201 8.64 10.82 -6.60
CA GLY A 201 7.74 10.17 -7.53
C GLY A 201 8.13 8.73 -7.91
N ASN A 202 9.22 8.16 -7.37
CA ASN A 202 9.60 6.79 -7.67
C ASN A 202 8.61 5.81 -7.05
N VAL A 203 8.34 4.70 -7.73
CA VAL A 203 7.44 3.65 -7.21
C VAL A 203 8.08 2.98 -6.00
N LEU A 204 7.37 2.99 -4.87
CA LEU A 204 7.70 2.21 -3.68
C LEU A 204 6.89 0.91 -3.63
N GLU A 205 5.62 0.97 -4.02
CA GLU A 205 4.71 -0.19 -3.95
C GLU A 205 3.66 -0.13 -5.08
N GLY A 206 3.34 -1.30 -5.62
CA GLY A 206 2.38 -1.46 -6.72
C GLY A 206 0.92 -1.28 -6.27
N PRO A 207 -0.07 -1.44 -7.18
CA PRO A 207 0.04 -1.98 -8.54
C PRO A 207 0.57 -1.03 -9.62
N ALA A 208 0.78 0.25 -9.34
CA ALA A 208 1.34 1.17 -10.34
C ALA A 208 2.76 0.75 -10.78
N GLU A 209 2.97 0.55 -12.07
CA GLU A 209 4.29 0.22 -12.65
C GLU A 209 5.08 1.47 -13.08
N TYR A 210 4.42 2.62 -13.22
CA TYR A 210 5.03 3.88 -13.66
C TYR A 210 5.24 4.84 -12.50
N ARG A 211 6.35 5.58 -12.53
CA ARG A 211 6.62 6.67 -11.60
C ARG A 211 5.64 7.83 -11.77
N LEU A 212 5.62 8.73 -10.79
CA LEU A 212 5.04 10.05 -10.94
C LEU A 212 5.99 10.93 -11.76
N ASN A 213 5.39 11.71 -12.66
CA ASN A 213 6.06 12.74 -13.42
C ASN A 213 6.24 13.97 -12.53
N SER A 214 7.36 14.66 -12.72
CA SER A 214 7.62 15.94 -12.07
C SER A 214 6.70 17.03 -12.63
N TYR A 215 6.62 18.16 -11.93
CA TYR A 215 5.76 19.26 -12.32
C TYR A 215 6.01 19.82 -13.73
N HIS A 216 7.26 19.79 -14.21
CA HIS A 216 7.63 20.28 -15.54
C HIS A 216 7.39 19.27 -16.66
N GLU A 217 7.08 18.02 -16.30
CA GLU A 217 6.78 16.97 -17.26
C GLU A 217 5.27 16.95 -17.60
N PRO A 218 4.89 16.27 -18.71
CA PRO A 218 3.51 15.98 -19.01
C PRO A 218 2.82 15.23 -17.85
N LYS A 219 1.48 15.23 -17.85
CA LYS A 219 0.70 14.48 -16.86
C LYS A 219 1.08 13.00 -16.85
N ASN A 220 0.87 12.35 -15.70
CA ASN A 220 1.15 10.93 -15.53
C ASN A 220 0.44 10.09 -16.59
N LYS A 221 1.18 9.15 -17.19
CA LYS A 221 0.60 8.15 -18.09
C LYS A 221 -0.19 7.16 -17.26
N ILE A 222 -1.47 6.97 -17.59
CA ILE A 222 -2.35 6.04 -16.89
C ILE A 222 -2.21 4.64 -17.50
N ASN A 223 -1.97 3.64 -16.66
CA ASN A 223 -1.90 2.23 -16.99
C ASN A 223 -2.69 1.42 -15.96
N PRO A 224 -3.96 1.11 -16.26
CA PRO A 224 -4.82 0.34 -15.37
C PRO A 224 -4.56 -1.17 -15.47
N GLN A 225 -3.52 -1.62 -16.20
CA GLN A 225 -3.21 -3.03 -16.30
C GLN A 225 -2.84 -3.59 -14.93
N ILE A 226 -3.75 -4.39 -14.40
CA ILE A 226 -3.51 -5.32 -13.30
C ILE A 226 -3.04 -6.60 -13.99
N LYS A 227 -1.72 -6.86 -13.98
CA LYS A 227 -1.20 -8.17 -14.43
C LYS A 227 -1.54 -9.25 -13.42
#